data_AF-D4DGM9-F1
#
_entry.id   AF-D4DGM9-F1
#
_cell.length_a   1.000
_cell.length_b   1.000
_cell.length_c   1.000
_cell.angle_alpha   90.00
_cell.angle_beta   90.00
_cell.angle_gamma   90.00
#
_symmetry.space_group_name_H-M   'P 1'
#
loop_
_entity.id
_entity.type
_entity.pdbx_description
1 polymer ?
#
loop_
_entity_poly.entity_id
_entity_poly.type
_entity_poly.pdbx_seq_one_letter_code
_entity_poly.pdbx_strand_id
1 'polypeptide(L)'
;MLKVYVHTSAIHREIPVYHHISPHIETATAHRGRLNIRQLLDSFTVAGPDGRHLVLVHQAAQMSLRDMKLVFFPNGFDPAFVRGAIIELLQALDFLHSHAQVVHTGTEWTSLFSSVWIKIAYVLFSCFLVYIDVHSGNMLLGLWDNTLLKNLEDAELRAPVARKPVSDSRTIYLSRLSKPKEGPMLLSDFGEARLGPGPHPGDIMPLEYRAPETLLYVTWSYPVDIWSVGLTPKTQKEEPTFGMKTVDYFILNYSTEIFLSNMGAANVGLLGEWLGLADIPEGRTLESLETRLETRDKNAFLRFVRKALTWMPEQRATAKELLQDPWLLGSHKVGS
;
A
#
# COMPACT_ATOMS: atom_id res chain seq x y z
N MET A 1 17.17 10.27 -3.45
CA MET A 1 17.04 8.86 -3.91
C MET A 1 16.62 8.89 -5.37
N LEU A 2 17.19 8.04 -6.22
CA LEU A 2 16.89 8.01 -7.66
C LEU A 2 15.91 6.86 -7.97
N LYS A 3 14.86 7.14 -8.75
CA LYS A 3 13.99 6.13 -9.38
C LYS A 3 14.26 6.18 -10.88
N VAL A 4 14.78 5.09 -11.45
CA VAL A 4 15.12 5.01 -12.88
C VAL A 4 14.06 4.18 -13.58
N TYR A 5 13.38 4.79 -14.55
CA TYR A 5 12.42 4.08 -15.41
C TYR A 5 13.15 3.27 -16.47
N VAL A 6 12.75 2.01 -16.60
CA VAL A 6 13.09 1.18 -17.76
C VAL A 6 12.24 1.61 -18.96
N HIS A 7 12.77 1.46 -20.17
CA HIS A 7 12.21 1.95 -21.44
C HIS A 7 10.84 1.33 -21.82
N THR A 8 10.20 0.58 -20.94
CA THR A 8 9.01 -0.22 -21.24
C THR A 8 7.69 0.48 -20.95
N SER A 9 7.69 1.60 -20.21
CA SER A 9 6.44 2.33 -19.95
C SER A 9 6.18 3.39 -21.03
N ALA A 10 5.06 3.24 -21.74
CA ALA A 10 4.61 4.22 -22.73
C ALA A 10 4.01 5.49 -22.10
N ILE A 11 3.59 5.43 -20.83
CA ILE A 11 2.89 6.53 -20.14
C ILE A 11 3.54 6.74 -18.77
N HIS A 12 4.10 7.93 -18.56
CA HIS A 12 4.65 8.36 -17.28
C HIS A 12 3.68 9.30 -16.57
N ARG A 13 2.83 8.73 -15.70
CA ARG A 13 1.83 9.52 -14.94
C ARG A 13 2.42 10.24 -13.73
N GLU A 14 3.53 9.74 -13.19
CA GLU A 14 4.10 10.21 -11.92
C GLU A 14 4.58 11.67 -11.96
N ILE A 15 5.29 12.09 -13.01
CA ILE A 15 5.78 13.49 -13.12
C ILE A 15 4.61 14.49 -13.18
N PRO A 16 3.61 14.34 -14.07
CA PRO A 16 2.45 15.22 -14.08
C PRO A 16 1.76 15.31 -12.72
N VAL A 17 1.66 14.19 -12.00
CA VAL A 17 1.05 14.16 -10.66
C VAL A 17 1.87 14.96 -9.65
N TYR A 18 3.20 14.82 -9.63
CA TYR A 18 4.04 15.64 -8.75
C TYR A 18 3.99 17.12 -9.07
N HIS A 19 4.01 17.50 -10.36
CA HIS A 19 3.86 18.90 -10.77
C HIS A 19 2.50 19.47 -10.36
N HIS A 20 1.44 18.66 -10.39
CA HIS A 20 0.12 19.05 -9.93
C HIS A 20 0.07 19.23 -8.41
N ILE A 21 0.65 18.31 -7.63
CA ILE A 21 0.60 18.35 -6.16
C ILE A 21 1.50 19.47 -5.58
N SER A 22 2.62 19.79 -6.23
CA SER A 22 3.65 20.69 -5.68
C SER A 22 3.12 22.08 -5.28
N PRO A 23 2.35 22.81 -6.11
CA PRO A 23 1.76 24.09 -5.70
C PRO A 23 0.86 23.95 -4.46
N HIS A 24 0.09 22.87 -4.37
CA HIS A 24 -0.80 22.63 -3.22
C HIS A 24 -0.03 22.36 -1.92
N ILE A 25 1.16 21.74 -2.00
CA ILE A 25 2.04 21.54 -0.83
C ILE A 25 2.52 22.89 -0.26
N GLU A 26 2.75 23.88 -1.14
CA GLU A 26 3.20 25.21 -0.76
C GLU A 26 2.05 26.06 -0.21
N THR A 27 0.88 26.03 -0.86
CA THR A 27 -0.25 26.90 -0.50
C THR A 27 -1.07 26.39 0.67
N ALA A 28 -1.23 25.07 0.83
CA ALA A 28 -2.07 24.48 1.88
C ALA A 28 -1.37 24.40 3.25
N THR A 29 -0.76 25.51 3.70
CA THR A 29 0.15 25.54 4.85
C THR A 29 -0.42 24.96 6.15
N ALA A 30 -1.75 25.10 6.35
CA ALA A 30 -2.47 24.59 7.52
C ALA A 30 -2.73 23.07 7.47
N HIS A 31 -2.65 22.43 6.30
CA HIS A 31 -2.98 21.01 6.16
C HIS A 31 -1.78 20.13 6.48
N ARG A 32 -1.81 19.41 7.62
CA ARG A 32 -0.67 18.60 8.09
C ARG A 32 -0.25 17.52 7.09
N GLY A 33 -1.22 16.91 6.40
CA GLY A 33 -0.97 15.84 5.42
C GLY A 33 -0.02 16.18 4.28
N ARG A 34 0.18 17.47 3.96
CA ARG A 34 1.16 17.88 2.94
C ARG A 34 2.60 17.47 3.30
N LEU A 35 2.90 17.34 4.60
CA LEU A 35 4.21 16.92 5.10
C LEU A 35 4.45 15.42 4.95
N ASN A 36 3.38 14.66 4.73
CA ASN A 36 3.42 13.21 4.51
C ASN A 36 3.49 12.83 3.03
N ILE A 37 3.59 13.80 2.12
CA ILE A 37 3.82 13.52 0.69
C ILE A 37 5.31 13.60 0.41
N ARG A 38 5.89 12.52 -0.12
CA ARG A 38 7.29 12.50 -0.53
C ARG A 38 7.50 13.48 -1.68
N GLN A 39 8.51 14.33 -1.58
CA GLN A 39 8.78 15.33 -2.61
C GLN A 39 9.58 14.76 -3.79
N LEU A 40 9.19 15.18 -5.01
CA LEU A 40 10.02 15.13 -6.21
C LEU A 40 10.87 16.41 -6.24
N LEU A 41 12.19 16.26 -6.20
CA LEU A 41 13.15 17.35 -6.18
C LEU A 41 13.57 17.76 -7.59
N ASP A 42 13.73 16.78 -8.48
CA ASP A 42 14.15 16.99 -9.87
C ASP A 42 13.80 15.78 -10.73
N SER A 43 13.80 15.94 -12.05
CA SER A 43 13.69 14.85 -13.00
C SER A 43 14.53 15.13 -14.24
N PHE A 44 15.28 14.13 -14.70
CA PHE A 44 16.15 14.25 -15.87
C PHE A 44 16.18 12.94 -16.67
N THR A 45 16.85 12.95 -17.81
CA THR A 45 17.00 11.74 -18.65
C THR A 45 18.47 11.37 -18.79
N VAL A 46 18.77 10.08 -18.67
CA VAL A 46 20.11 9.52 -18.86
C VAL A 46 20.11 8.60 -20.08
N ALA A 47 21.15 8.66 -20.90
CA ALA A 47 21.37 7.70 -21.97
C ALA A 47 22.07 6.44 -21.42
N GLY A 48 21.54 5.27 -21.75
CA GLY A 48 22.10 3.96 -21.45
C GLY A 48 22.17 3.08 -22.70
N PRO A 49 22.72 1.85 -22.57
CA PRO A 49 22.83 0.90 -23.68
C PRO A 49 21.49 0.56 -24.34
N ASP A 50 20.41 0.56 -23.56
CA ASP A 50 19.05 0.19 -23.98
C ASP A 50 18.15 1.41 -24.28
N GLY A 51 18.76 2.59 -24.47
CA GLY A 51 18.06 3.83 -24.83
C GLY A 51 18.09 4.89 -23.73
N ARG A 52 17.10 5.79 -23.76
CA ARG A 52 17.00 6.90 -22.80
C ARG A 52 16.10 6.51 -21.63
N HIS A 53 16.57 6.77 -20.42
CA HIS A 53 15.89 6.42 -19.18
C HIS A 53 15.49 7.69 -18.43
N LEU A 54 14.19 7.83 -18.13
CA LEU A 54 13.70 8.88 -17.24
C LEU A 54 14.12 8.57 -15.80
N VAL A 55 14.70 9.56 -15.13
CA VAL A 55 15.19 9.46 -13.75
C VAL A 55 14.47 10.50 -12.90
N LEU A 56 13.88 10.04 -11.79
CA LEU A 56 13.24 10.91 -10.79
C LEU A 56 14.13 11.02 -9.55
N VAL A 57 14.39 12.25 -9.13
CA VAL A 57 15.14 12.56 -7.90
C VAL A 57 14.14 12.85 -6.80
N HIS A 58 14.00 11.94 -5.85
CA HIS A 58 13.10 12.11 -4.72
C HIS A 58 13.85 12.51 -3.45
N GLN A 59 13.13 13.20 -2.56
CA GLN A 59 13.51 13.40 -1.17
C GLN A 59 14.01 12.09 -0.56
N ALA A 60 15.13 12.18 0.15
CA ALA A 60 15.71 11.01 0.81
C ALA A 60 14.76 10.51 1.91
N ALA A 61 14.57 9.20 1.94
CA ALA A 61 13.81 8.48 2.94
C ALA A 61 14.60 7.22 3.30
N GLN A 62 14.30 6.65 4.45
CA GLN A 62 14.76 5.34 4.88
C GLN A 62 13.99 4.26 4.08
N MET A 63 13.91 3.05 4.64
CA MET A 63 13.17 1.94 4.03
C MET A 63 11.65 2.10 4.15
N SER A 64 10.94 1.29 3.39
CA SER A 64 9.49 1.17 3.48
C SER A 64 9.05 0.47 4.77
N LEU A 65 7.81 0.67 5.20
CA LEU A 65 7.23 -0.10 6.32
C LEU A 65 7.21 -1.60 6.03
N ARG A 66 7.06 -1.99 4.75
CA ARG A 66 7.19 -3.39 4.31
C ARG A 66 8.57 -3.95 4.64
N ASP A 67 9.63 -3.27 4.18
CA ASP A 67 11.00 -3.74 4.36
C ASP A 67 11.40 -3.73 5.84
N MET A 68 10.98 -2.69 6.57
CA MET A 68 11.18 -2.60 8.02
C MET A 68 10.59 -3.81 8.72
N LYS A 69 9.35 -4.19 8.38
CA LYS A 69 8.70 -5.38 8.93
C LYS A 69 9.47 -6.64 8.57
N LEU A 70 9.74 -6.85 7.28
CA LEU A 70 10.37 -8.07 6.78
C LEU A 70 11.75 -8.31 7.41
N VAL A 71 12.53 -7.25 7.58
CA VAL A 71 13.94 -7.35 8.01
C VAL A 71 14.09 -7.21 9.53
N PHE A 72 13.37 -6.29 10.17
CA PHE A 72 13.61 -5.92 11.58
C PHE A 72 12.47 -6.27 12.54
N PHE A 73 11.24 -6.39 12.04
CA PHE A 73 10.07 -6.65 12.88
C PHE A 73 9.23 -7.83 12.34
N PRO A 74 9.81 -9.03 12.24
CA PRO A 74 9.13 -10.19 11.64
C PRO A 74 7.86 -10.62 12.40
N ASN A 75 7.76 -10.25 13.68
CA ASN A 75 6.59 -10.50 14.53
C ASN A 75 5.49 -9.42 14.41
N GLY A 76 5.71 -8.40 13.56
CA GLY A 76 4.83 -7.26 13.40
C GLY A 76 5.23 -6.04 14.25
N PHE A 77 4.46 -4.96 14.08
CA PHE A 77 4.66 -3.69 14.76
C PHE A 77 3.85 -3.57 16.04
N ASP A 78 4.29 -2.68 16.92
CA ASP A 78 3.50 -2.26 18.07
C ASP A 78 2.19 -1.57 17.64
N PRO A 79 1.04 -1.82 18.30
CA PRO A 79 -0.23 -1.20 17.92
C PRO A 79 -0.23 0.34 17.91
N ALA A 80 0.54 0.99 18.78
CA ALA A 80 0.65 2.46 18.79
C ALA A 80 1.40 2.95 17.54
N PHE A 81 2.43 2.24 17.11
CA PHE A 81 3.13 2.54 15.84
C PHE A 81 2.19 2.38 14.64
N VAL A 82 1.41 1.30 14.59
CA VAL A 82 0.43 1.07 13.51
C VAL A 82 -0.61 2.18 13.47
N ARG A 83 -1.16 2.59 14.62
CA ARG A 83 -2.10 3.72 14.69
C ARG A 83 -1.46 5.02 14.20
N GLY A 84 -0.23 5.30 14.61
CA GLY A 84 0.52 6.48 14.13
C GLY A 84 0.69 6.49 12.61
N ALA A 85 1.10 5.36 12.03
CA ALA A 85 1.26 5.22 10.58
C ALA A 85 -0.07 5.38 9.82
N ILE A 86 -1.18 4.84 10.35
CA ILE A 86 -2.52 5.02 9.76
C ILE A 86 -2.97 6.48 9.84
N ILE A 87 -2.71 7.18 10.96
CA ILE A 87 -3.03 8.62 11.09
C ILE A 87 -2.29 9.42 10.04
N GLU A 88 -0.98 9.20 9.89
CA GLU A 88 -0.17 9.92 8.90
C GLU A 88 -0.58 9.59 7.46
N LEU A 89 -0.99 8.34 7.20
CA LEU A 89 -1.52 7.92 5.90
C LEU A 89 -2.85 8.61 5.59
N LEU A 90 -3.78 8.63 6.54
CA LEU A 90 -5.06 9.30 6.36
C LEU A 90 -4.88 10.81 6.22
N GLN A 91 -3.91 11.42 6.91
CA GLN A 91 -3.57 12.83 6.70
C GLN A 91 -3.08 13.07 5.27
N ALA A 92 -2.19 12.22 4.75
CA ALA A 92 -1.72 12.29 3.37
C ALA A 92 -2.87 12.15 2.37
N LEU A 93 -3.75 11.16 2.56
CA LEU A 93 -4.91 10.94 1.69
C LEU A 93 -5.92 12.10 1.77
N ASP A 94 -6.22 12.62 2.96
CA ASP A 94 -7.09 13.79 3.11
C ASP A 94 -6.53 14.99 2.34
N PHE A 95 -5.22 15.23 2.41
CA PHE A 95 -4.57 16.28 1.64
C PHE A 95 -4.73 16.05 0.13
N LEU A 96 -4.43 14.84 -0.35
CA LEU A 96 -4.53 14.50 -1.76
C LEU A 96 -5.97 14.63 -2.27
N HIS A 97 -6.95 14.16 -1.52
CA HIS A 97 -8.36 14.16 -1.92
C HIS A 97 -8.97 15.57 -1.86
N SER A 98 -8.76 16.29 -0.75
CA SER A 98 -9.46 17.55 -0.48
C SER A 98 -8.77 18.79 -1.04
N HIS A 99 -7.44 18.79 -1.21
CA HIS A 99 -6.69 19.96 -1.69
C HIS A 99 -6.08 19.73 -3.07
N ALA A 100 -5.43 18.59 -3.28
CA ALA A 100 -4.74 18.31 -4.53
C ALA A 100 -5.63 17.65 -5.59
N GLN A 101 -6.83 17.17 -5.22
CA GLN A 101 -7.70 16.40 -6.11
C GLN A 101 -6.98 15.24 -6.82
N VAL A 102 -6.24 14.42 -6.08
CA VAL A 102 -5.51 13.26 -6.60
C VAL A 102 -6.01 11.98 -5.95
N VAL A 103 -6.27 10.94 -6.73
CA VAL A 103 -6.48 9.58 -6.24
C VAL A 103 -5.15 8.83 -6.35
N HIS A 104 -4.66 8.21 -5.28
CA HIS A 104 -3.34 7.58 -5.26
C HIS A 104 -3.32 6.23 -5.98
N THR A 105 -4.34 5.38 -5.73
CA THR A 105 -4.58 4.07 -6.36
C THR A 105 -3.37 3.14 -6.37
N GLY A 106 -2.61 3.11 -5.26
CA GLY A 106 -1.30 2.45 -5.22
C GLY A 106 -1.37 1.00 -5.67
N THR A 107 -0.47 0.56 -6.55
CA THR A 107 -0.31 -0.86 -6.88
C THR A 107 1.16 -1.22 -7.07
N GLU A 108 1.65 -2.24 -6.37
CA GLU A 108 2.85 -2.96 -6.78
C GLU A 108 2.45 -4.01 -7.83
N TRP A 109 2.79 -3.76 -9.09
CA TRP A 109 2.78 -4.81 -10.12
C TRP A 109 4.06 -5.63 -9.98
N THR A 110 3.93 -6.92 -9.64
CA THR A 110 4.94 -7.91 -10.02
C THR A 110 4.82 -8.13 -11.52
N SER A 111 5.54 -7.32 -12.30
CA SER A 111 5.64 -7.47 -13.76
C SER A 111 6.43 -8.73 -14.14
N LEU A 112 5.83 -9.91 -14.04
CA LEU A 112 6.32 -11.17 -14.64
C LEU A 112 5.15 -12.17 -14.86
N PHE A 113 4.09 -11.75 -15.54
CA PHE A 113 3.02 -12.69 -15.93
C PHE A 113 2.63 -12.51 -17.41
N SER A 114 3.61 -12.67 -18.30
CA SER A 114 3.29 -13.08 -19.66
C SER A 114 2.83 -14.54 -19.62
N SER A 115 1.60 -14.76 -20.05
CA SER A 115 0.99 -15.97 -20.58
C SER A 115 1.82 -17.26 -20.52
N VAL A 116 1.25 -18.31 -19.93
CA VAL A 116 1.59 -19.77 -20.00
C VAL A 116 1.96 -20.46 -18.68
N TRP A 117 2.20 -19.76 -17.56
CA TRP A 117 2.66 -20.43 -16.32
C TRP A 117 1.67 -20.49 -15.15
N ILE A 118 0.37 -20.64 -15.44
CA ILE A 118 -0.69 -20.77 -14.41
C ILE A 118 -0.59 -22.08 -13.60
N LYS A 119 0.17 -23.11 -14.03
CA LYS A 119 0.16 -24.43 -13.35
C LYS A 119 1.41 -24.84 -12.59
N ILE A 120 2.53 -24.10 -12.68
CA ILE A 120 3.79 -24.49 -11.99
C ILE A 120 4.25 -23.44 -10.96
N ALA A 121 3.69 -22.23 -10.97
CA ALA A 121 3.83 -21.28 -9.86
C ALA A 121 3.16 -21.75 -8.55
N TYR A 122 2.43 -22.87 -8.59
CA TYR A 122 1.69 -23.46 -7.47
C TYR A 122 2.55 -24.16 -6.41
N VAL A 123 3.86 -24.32 -6.63
CA VAL A 123 4.71 -25.13 -5.71
C VAL A 123 5.94 -24.38 -5.18
N LEU A 124 6.28 -23.19 -5.70
CA LEU A 124 7.50 -22.46 -5.29
C LEU A 124 7.29 -20.94 -5.12
N PHE A 125 6.22 -20.53 -4.45
CA PHE A 125 6.00 -19.12 -4.08
C PHE A 125 5.95 -18.94 -2.55
N SER A 126 7.06 -19.30 -1.89
CA SER A 126 7.17 -19.42 -0.43
C SER A 126 7.44 -18.12 0.34
N CYS A 127 7.10 -16.93 -0.17
CA CYS A 127 7.43 -15.66 0.51
C CYS A 127 6.47 -14.50 0.19
N PHE A 128 5.14 -14.67 0.28
CA PHE A 128 4.23 -13.58 -0.07
C PHE A 128 2.98 -13.53 0.83
N LEU A 129 2.58 -12.30 1.21
CA LEU A 129 1.32 -11.88 1.86
C LEU A 129 1.37 -11.44 3.33
N VAL A 130 1.72 -10.16 3.56
CA VAL A 130 1.06 -9.35 4.62
C VAL A 130 0.85 -7.93 4.08
N TYR A 131 -0.34 -7.65 3.53
CA TYR A 131 -0.56 -6.47 2.68
C TYR A 131 -1.45 -5.41 3.35
N ILE A 132 -0.81 -4.28 3.60
CA ILE A 132 -1.39 -2.95 3.59
C ILE A 132 -1.54 -2.57 2.13
N ASP A 133 -2.72 -2.14 1.65
CA ASP A 133 -2.87 -1.79 0.22
C ASP A 133 -3.19 -0.32 -0.07
N VAL A 134 -2.83 0.59 0.83
CA VAL A 134 -1.91 1.65 0.39
C VAL A 134 -0.54 1.08 0.65
N HIS A 135 0.05 0.43 -0.36
CA HIS A 135 1.13 -0.53 -0.17
C HIS A 135 2.13 -0.09 0.90
N SER A 136 2.38 -0.89 1.93
CA SER A 136 3.40 -0.56 2.94
C SER A 136 4.80 -0.37 2.34
N GLY A 137 5.01 -0.79 1.09
CA GLY A 137 6.17 -0.45 0.26
C GLY A 137 6.23 1.02 -0.17
N ASN A 138 5.09 1.68 -0.30
CA ASN A 138 4.91 3.08 -0.69
C ASN A 138 4.87 4.03 0.52
N MET A 139 4.75 3.48 1.74
CA MET A 139 4.90 4.20 2.99
C MET A 139 6.36 4.15 3.44
N LEU A 140 7.11 5.22 3.15
CA LEU A 140 8.52 5.29 3.49
C LEU A 140 8.73 6.00 4.81
N LEU A 141 9.70 5.54 5.60
CA LEU A 141 10.11 6.26 6.80
C LEU A 141 10.98 7.45 6.42
N GLY A 142 10.52 8.66 6.71
CA GLY A 142 11.26 9.89 6.54
C GLY A 142 12.42 10.04 7.50
N LEU A 143 13.12 11.16 7.39
CA LEU A 143 14.30 11.51 8.17
C LEU A 143 14.07 12.87 8.82
N TRP A 144 14.42 13.00 10.10
CA TRP A 144 14.47 14.31 10.77
C TRP A 144 15.76 15.07 10.45
N ASP A 145 16.84 14.33 10.24
CA ASP A 145 18.16 14.85 9.90
C ASP A 145 18.91 13.91 8.94
N ASN A 146 20.03 14.39 8.40
CA ASN A 146 20.89 13.59 7.52
C ASN A 146 21.88 12.70 8.28
N THR A 147 21.84 12.66 9.62
CA THR A 147 22.82 11.94 10.44
C THR A 147 22.82 10.45 10.14
N LEU A 148 21.63 9.87 9.95
CA LEU A 148 21.49 8.45 9.62
C LEU A 148 22.10 8.10 8.25
N LEU A 149 21.86 8.96 7.25
CA LEU A 149 22.42 8.77 5.90
C LEU A 149 23.93 8.95 5.90
N LYS A 150 24.42 9.98 6.60
CA LYS A 150 25.87 10.25 6.73
C LYS A 150 26.61 9.09 7.38
N ASN A 151 26.05 8.51 8.45
CA ASN A 151 26.64 7.33 9.08
C ASN A 151 26.69 6.12 8.14
N LEU A 152 25.68 5.96 7.27
CA LEU A 152 25.65 4.88 6.28
C LEU A 152 26.69 5.12 5.17
N GLU A 153 26.81 6.35 4.70
CA GLU A 153 27.85 6.78 3.74
C GLU A 153 29.26 6.57 4.33
N ASP A 154 29.53 7.06 5.53
CA ASP A 154 30.81 6.91 6.23
C ASP A 154 31.16 5.44 6.50
N ALA A 155 30.15 4.59 6.73
CA ALA A 155 30.35 3.14 6.88
C ALA A 155 30.66 2.47 5.54
N GLU A 156 29.99 2.88 4.46
CA GLU A 156 30.22 2.36 3.12
C GLU A 156 31.58 2.76 2.56
N LEU A 157 32.03 3.99 2.83
CA LEU A 157 33.36 4.48 2.46
C LEU A 157 34.48 3.77 3.23
N ARG A 158 34.29 3.53 4.53
CA ARG A 158 35.30 2.85 5.37
C ARG A 158 35.43 1.36 5.08
N ALA A 159 34.32 0.68 4.83
CA ALA A 159 34.30 -0.77 4.65
C ALA A 159 33.24 -1.17 3.61
N PRO A 160 33.51 -1.04 2.29
CA PRO A 160 32.53 -1.28 1.24
C PRO A 160 31.89 -2.67 1.32
N VAL A 161 30.60 -2.75 1.02
CA VAL A 161 29.88 -4.04 0.94
C VAL A 161 30.40 -4.92 -0.20
N ALA A 162 30.12 -6.23 -0.09
CA ALA A 162 30.39 -7.17 -1.16
C ALA A 162 29.71 -6.74 -2.46
N ARG A 163 30.46 -6.82 -3.56
CA ARG A 163 30.00 -6.52 -4.91
C ARG A 163 30.33 -7.67 -5.85
N LYS A 164 29.37 -8.02 -6.70
CA LYS A 164 29.51 -9.07 -7.70
C LYS A 164 29.58 -8.42 -9.09
N PRO A 165 30.73 -8.41 -9.76
CA PRO A 165 30.79 -8.07 -11.18
C PRO A 165 30.08 -9.19 -11.95
N VAL A 166 29.04 -8.83 -12.71
CA VAL A 166 28.29 -9.77 -13.56
C VAL A 166 28.75 -9.66 -15.02
N SER A 167 29.12 -8.46 -15.45
CA SER A 167 29.72 -8.14 -16.75
C SER A 167 30.56 -6.87 -16.64
N ASP A 168 31.24 -6.47 -17.72
CA ASP A 168 32.01 -5.23 -17.80
C ASP A 168 31.18 -3.97 -17.53
N SER A 169 29.85 -4.04 -17.72
CA SER A 169 28.91 -2.92 -17.55
C SER A 169 27.97 -3.07 -16.36
N ARG A 170 27.97 -4.20 -15.65
CA ARG A 170 27.00 -4.49 -14.59
C ARG A 170 27.68 -5.05 -13.34
N THR A 171 27.63 -4.27 -12.27
CA THR A 171 27.99 -4.73 -10.93
C THR A 171 26.75 -4.75 -10.04
N ILE A 172 26.52 -5.87 -9.35
CA ILE A 172 25.48 -5.99 -8.32
C ILE A 172 26.12 -5.71 -6.97
N TYR A 173 25.57 -4.77 -6.23
CA TYR A 173 26.02 -4.40 -4.89
C TYR A 173 25.09 -5.04 -3.85
N LEU A 174 25.66 -5.61 -2.80
CA LEU A 174 24.88 -6.02 -1.64
C LEU A 174 24.42 -4.77 -0.88
N SER A 175 23.12 -4.61 -0.64
CA SER A 175 22.63 -3.46 0.13
C SER A 175 23.10 -3.53 1.59
N ARG A 176 23.68 -2.45 2.10
CA ARG A 176 23.97 -2.31 3.53
C ARG A 176 22.67 -2.07 4.29
N LEU A 177 22.27 -3.03 5.11
CA LEU A 177 21.14 -2.87 6.01
C LEU A 177 21.55 -1.99 7.20
N SER A 178 20.68 -1.04 7.55
CA SER A 178 20.78 -0.25 8.77
C SER A 178 19.44 -0.30 9.49
N LYS A 179 19.46 -0.41 10.82
CA LYS A 179 18.22 -0.41 11.60
C LYS A 179 17.57 0.98 11.43
N PRO A 180 16.31 1.05 10.99
CA PRO A 180 15.64 2.33 10.80
C PRO A 180 15.43 3.03 12.14
N LYS A 181 15.39 4.37 12.10
CA LYS A 181 14.96 5.21 13.22
C LYS A 181 13.53 5.70 12.98
N GLU A 182 12.84 6.02 14.06
CA GLU A 182 11.54 6.68 13.99
C GLU A 182 11.64 7.98 13.18
N GLY A 183 10.69 8.16 12.27
CA GLY A 183 10.62 9.26 11.32
C GLY A 183 9.18 9.40 10.81
N PRO A 184 8.84 10.54 10.20
CA PRO A 184 7.51 10.75 9.65
C PRO A 184 7.25 9.80 8.48
N MET A 185 6.04 9.30 8.32
CA MET A 185 5.65 8.51 7.16
C MET A 185 5.51 9.42 5.94
N LEU A 186 6.16 9.02 4.86
CA LEU A 186 6.12 9.66 3.55
C LEU A 186 5.45 8.72 2.55
N LEU A 187 4.27 9.11 2.06
CA LEU A 187 3.58 8.48 0.95
C LEU A 187 4.32 8.79 -0.35
N SER A 188 4.61 7.75 -1.12
CA SER A 188 5.43 7.77 -2.33
C SER A 188 4.77 6.94 -3.44
N ASP A 189 5.35 7.02 -4.64
CA ASP A 189 4.98 6.21 -5.80
C ASP A 189 3.60 6.55 -6.39
N PHE A 190 3.57 7.66 -7.12
CA PHE A 190 2.39 8.15 -7.83
C PHE A 190 2.32 7.64 -9.27
N GLY A 191 3.00 6.51 -9.56
CA GLY A 191 3.03 5.90 -10.89
C GLY A 191 1.64 5.55 -11.44
N GLU A 192 0.72 5.18 -10.55
CA GLU A 192 -0.65 4.82 -10.90
C GLU A 192 -1.69 5.86 -10.49
N ALA A 193 -1.30 6.99 -9.89
CA ALA A 193 -2.25 7.99 -9.45
C ALA A 193 -3.09 8.58 -10.60
N ARG A 194 -4.26 9.14 -10.27
CA ARG A 194 -5.13 9.88 -11.19
C ARG A 194 -5.38 11.29 -10.70
N LEU A 195 -5.32 12.23 -11.62
CA LEU A 195 -5.63 13.64 -11.39
C LEU A 195 -7.13 13.89 -11.57
N GLY A 196 -7.69 14.69 -10.67
CA GLY A 196 -9.09 15.10 -10.67
C GLY A 196 -9.99 14.23 -9.78
N PRO A 197 -11.21 14.71 -9.48
CA PRO A 197 -12.18 14.02 -8.63
C PRO A 197 -12.82 12.78 -9.27
N GLY A 198 -12.52 12.51 -10.54
CA GLY A 198 -13.14 11.43 -11.27
C GLY A 198 -14.61 11.73 -11.65
N PRO A 199 -15.43 10.70 -11.90
CA PRO A 199 -15.06 9.29 -11.76
C PRO A 199 -14.09 8.86 -12.87
N HIS A 200 -13.15 8.00 -12.54
CA HIS A 200 -12.07 7.55 -13.40
C HIS A 200 -12.40 6.19 -14.03
N PRO A 201 -12.00 5.96 -15.29
CA PRO A 201 -12.07 4.64 -15.92
C PRO A 201 -10.77 3.85 -15.70
N GLY A 202 -10.81 2.58 -16.09
CA GLY A 202 -9.63 1.74 -16.24
C GLY A 202 -9.35 0.87 -15.03
N ASP A 203 -8.37 -0.02 -15.22
CA ASP A 203 -8.03 -1.04 -14.24
C ASP A 203 -6.99 -0.50 -13.25
N ILE A 204 -7.30 -0.65 -11.96
CA ILE A 204 -6.43 -0.30 -10.84
C ILE A 204 -6.59 -1.38 -9.77
N MET A 205 -5.63 -1.41 -8.84
CA MET A 205 -5.57 -2.37 -7.73
C MET A 205 -5.34 -3.82 -8.22
N PRO A 206 -4.47 -4.59 -7.55
CA PRO A 206 -4.40 -6.03 -7.78
C PRO A 206 -5.77 -6.67 -7.53
N LEU A 207 -6.06 -7.76 -8.22
CA LEU A 207 -7.37 -8.41 -8.17
C LEU A 207 -7.77 -8.75 -6.74
N GLU A 208 -6.82 -9.18 -5.92
CA GLU A 208 -7.05 -9.57 -4.55
C GLU A 208 -7.49 -8.38 -3.70
N TYR A 209 -6.98 -7.16 -3.91
CA TYR A 209 -7.24 -6.01 -3.03
C TYR A 209 -8.26 -5.02 -3.56
N ARG A 210 -8.80 -5.33 -4.74
CA ARG A 210 -9.64 -4.45 -5.51
C ARG A 210 -10.89 -4.03 -4.73
N ALA A 211 -11.16 -2.73 -4.74
CA ALA A 211 -12.41 -2.20 -4.22
C ALA A 211 -13.62 -2.76 -5.01
N PRO A 212 -14.81 -2.83 -4.41
CA PRO A 212 -16.00 -3.35 -5.07
C PRO A 212 -16.30 -2.69 -6.42
N GLU A 213 -16.20 -1.36 -6.49
CA GLU A 213 -16.46 -0.59 -7.71
C GLU A 213 -15.47 -0.92 -8.84
N THR A 214 -14.21 -1.19 -8.51
CA THR A 214 -13.19 -1.55 -9.50
C THR A 214 -13.33 -3.01 -9.91
N LEU A 215 -13.76 -3.90 -9.01
CA LEU A 215 -14.05 -5.31 -9.31
C LEU A 215 -15.25 -5.46 -10.27
N LEU A 216 -16.26 -4.59 -10.10
CA LEU A 216 -17.44 -4.52 -10.95
C LEU A 216 -17.19 -3.79 -12.28
N TYR A 217 -15.95 -3.37 -12.55
CA TYR A 217 -15.58 -2.59 -13.74
C TYR A 217 -16.43 -1.31 -13.92
N VAL A 218 -16.92 -0.75 -12.81
CA VAL A 218 -17.57 0.56 -12.84
C VAL A 218 -16.53 1.66 -12.56
N THR A 219 -16.88 2.89 -12.91
CA THR A 219 -15.99 4.02 -12.69
C THR A 219 -15.80 4.31 -11.20
N TRP A 220 -14.63 4.80 -10.83
CA TRP A 220 -14.21 4.89 -9.42
C TRP A 220 -13.58 6.25 -9.09
N SER A 221 -13.37 6.56 -7.81
CA SER A 221 -12.82 7.86 -7.35
C SER A 221 -12.05 7.67 -6.02
N TYR A 222 -11.89 8.73 -5.23
CA TYR A 222 -11.23 8.77 -3.92
C TYR A 222 -11.53 7.58 -2.98
N PRO A 223 -12.75 7.03 -2.90
CA PRO A 223 -13.05 5.93 -1.97
C PRO A 223 -12.19 4.68 -2.14
N VAL A 224 -11.57 4.45 -3.30
CA VAL A 224 -10.69 3.29 -3.52
C VAL A 224 -9.44 3.34 -2.62
N ASP A 225 -8.90 4.53 -2.36
CA ASP A 225 -7.75 4.69 -1.45
C ASP A 225 -8.16 4.41 0.01
N ILE A 226 -9.43 4.64 0.35
CA ILE A 226 -9.93 4.33 1.70
C ILE A 226 -10.16 2.83 1.88
N TRP A 227 -10.66 2.16 0.85
CA TRP A 227 -10.77 0.70 0.85
C TRP A 227 -9.42 0.05 1.14
N SER A 228 -8.39 0.52 0.44
CA SER A 228 -6.97 0.19 0.67
C SER A 228 -6.50 0.39 2.12
N VAL A 229 -6.94 1.46 2.79
CA VAL A 229 -6.69 1.66 4.23
C VAL A 229 -7.40 0.59 5.07
N GLY A 230 -8.62 0.19 4.73
CA GLY A 230 -9.35 -0.87 5.43
C GLY A 230 -8.67 -2.24 5.38
N LEU A 231 -7.90 -2.51 4.32
CA LEU A 231 -7.12 -3.74 4.15
C LEU A 231 -5.79 -3.75 4.93
N THR A 232 -5.31 -2.56 5.33
CA THR A 232 -4.08 -2.32 6.13
C THR A 232 -3.91 -3.18 7.39
N PRO A 233 -4.94 -3.40 8.22
CA PRO A 233 -4.67 -3.83 9.58
C PRO A 233 -4.45 -5.33 9.87
N LYS A 234 -4.05 -6.18 8.91
CA LYS A 234 -3.83 -7.61 9.21
C LYS A 234 -2.43 -7.87 9.79
N THR A 235 -2.34 -8.01 11.11
CA THR A 235 -1.09 -8.43 11.79
C THR A 235 -1.09 -9.94 12.10
N GLN A 236 -0.49 -10.70 11.18
CA GLN A 236 0.19 -12.02 11.28
C GLN A 236 0.02 -12.88 12.55
N LYS A 237 -0.61 -14.06 12.38
CA LYS A 237 -0.10 -15.36 12.88
C LYS A 237 -0.82 -16.54 12.18
N GLU A 238 -0.39 -16.94 10.99
CA GLU A 238 -0.58 -18.33 10.53
C GLU A 238 0.69 -18.77 9.78
N GLU A 239 1.09 -20.01 10.04
CA GLU A 239 2.24 -20.68 9.43
C GLU A 239 2.04 -20.97 7.93
N PRO A 240 3.13 -21.19 7.16
CA PRO A 240 3.08 -21.39 5.71
C PRO A 240 2.70 -22.82 5.27
N THR A 241 1.94 -23.57 6.08
CA THR A 241 1.71 -25.01 5.90
C THR A 241 0.25 -25.38 5.61
N PHE A 242 -0.46 -24.59 4.82
CA PHE A 242 -1.51 -25.14 3.94
C PHE A 242 -1.90 -24.08 2.90
N GLY A 243 -1.75 -24.42 1.62
CA GLY A 243 -1.85 -23.48 0.51
C GLY A 243 -3.18 -22.72 0.40
N MET A 244 -3.08 -21.49 -0.10
CA MET A 244 -4.06 -20.73 -0.89
C MET A 244 -5.51 -20.53 -0.37
N LYS A 245 -5.91 -21.03 0.80
CA LYS A 245 -7.34 -20.97 1.21
C LYS A 245 -7.73 -19.84 2.18
N THR A 246 -6.85 -18.91 2.56
CA THR A 246 -7.18 -17.93 3.63
C THR A 246 -7.19 -16.48 3.15
N VAL A 247 -6.49 -16.16 2.05
CA VAL A 247 -6.47 -14.81 1.47
C VAL A 247 -7.51 -14.68 0.35
N ASP A 248 -7.64 -15.71 -0.50
CA ASP A 248 -8.79 -15.86 -1.40
C ASP A 248 -10.08 -15.74 -0.59
N TYR A 249 -10.22 -16.50 0.50
CA TYR A 249 -11.43 -16.48 1.34
C TYR A 249 -11.67 -15.20 2.16
N PHE A 250 -10.76 -14.23 2.29
CA PHE A 250 -11.03 -13.04 3.11
C PHE A 250 -11.64 -11.93 2.28
N ILE A 251 -11.08 -11.70 1.10
CA ILE A 251 -11.63 -10.75 0.13
C ILE A 251 -12.77 -11.46 -0.61
N LEU A 252 -12.61 -12.74 -0.96
CA LEU A 252 -13.75 -13.59 -1.31
C LEU A 252 -14.61 -14.07 -0.13
N ASN A 253 -14.60 -13.50 1.09
CA ASN A 253 -15.71 -13.67 2.06
C ASN A 253 -16.22 -12.37 2.64
N TYR A 254 -15.44 -11.29 2.74
CA TYR A 254 -15.96 -10.00 3.19
C TYR A 254 -16.54 -9.21 2.02
N SER A 255 -15.81 -9.17 0.90
CA SER A 255 -16.38 -8.74 -0.37
C SER A 255 -17.45 -9.76 -0.77
N THR A 256 -17.27 -11.06 -0.55
CA THR A 256 -18.22 -12.11 -0.97
C THR A 256 -19.36 -12.41 0.00
N GLU A 257 -19.37 -12.07 1.28
CA GLU A 257 -20.61 -12.12 2.07
C GLU A 257 -21.55 -11.03 1.58
N ILE A 258 -21.02 -9.83 1.35
CA ILE A 258 -21.77 -8.68 0.84
C ILE A 258 -22.06 -8.84 -0.68
N PHE A 259 -21.15 -9.42 -1.46
CA PHE A 259 -21.31 -9.71 -2.90
C PHE A 259 -22.14 -10.97 -3.14
N LEU A 260 -22.08 -12.01 -2.30
CA LEU A 260 -23.01 -13.14 -2.34
C LEU A 260 -24.40 -12.70 -1.87
N SER A 261 -24.52 -11.87 -0.83
CA SER A 261 -25.83 -11.37 -0.38
C SER A 261 -26.47 -10.40 -1.38
N ASN A 262 -25.67 -9.59 -2.08
CA ASN A 262 -26.19 -8.55 -2.99
C ASN A 262 -26.19 -8.95 -4.47
N MET A 263 -25.35 -9.89 -4.92
CA MET A 263 -25.25 -10.27 -6.35
C MET A 263 -25.44 -11.76 -6.63
N GLY A 264 -25.42 -12.65 -5.64
CA GLY A 264 -25.45 -14.10 -5.90
C GLY A 264 -24.27 -14.53 -6.80
N ALA A 265 -23.09 -14.74 -6.23
CA ALA A 265 -21.93 -15.23 -6.98
C ALA A 265 -22.09 -16.70 -7.37
N ALA A 266 -21.81 -17.01 -8.64
CA ALA A 266 -21.94 -18.33 -9.21
C ALA A 266 -20.72 -19.24 -8.91
N ASN A 267 -20.97 -20.46 -8.43
CA ASN A 267 -20.04 -21.58 -8.51
C ASN A 267 -19.85 -21.97 -9.99
N VAL A 268 -18.61 -22.13 -10.42
CA VAL A 268 -18.26 -22.62 -11.76
C VAL A 268 -17.24 -23.74 -11.61
N GLY A 269 -17.49 -24.87 -12.27
CA GLY A 269 -16.63 -26.05 -12.21
C GLY A 269 -15.31 -25.87 -12.94
N LEU A 270 -14.38 -26.80 -12.73
CA LEU A 270 -13.02 -26.75 -13.27
C LEU A 270 -12.96 -26.76 -14.81
N LEU A 271 -14.07 -27.09 -15.48
CA LEU A 271 -14.22 -27.06 -16.94
C LEU A 271 -15.13 -25.93 -17.43
N GLY A 272 -15.53 -25.00 -16.56
CA GLY A 272 -16.34 -23.84 -16.91
C GLY A 272 -17.86 -24.06 -16.80
N GLU A 273 -18.32 -25.20 -16.27
CA GLU A 273 -19.74 -25.47 -16.07
C GLU A 273 -20.33 -24.67 -14.90
N TRP A 274 -21.54 -24.12 -15.05
CA TRP A 274 -22.23 -23.45 -13.94
C TRP A 274 -22.71 -24.47 -12.91
N LEU A 275 -22.32 -24.27 -11.65
CA LEU A 275 -22.54 -25.18 -10.51
C LEU A 275 -23.44 -24.60 -9.41
N GLY A 276 -24.12 -23.47 -9.65
CA GLY A 276 -25.02 -22.85 -8.67
C GLY A 276 -24.45 -21.56 -8.09
N LEU A 277 -24.93 -21.13 -6.92
CA LEU A 277 -24.31 -20.04 -6.14
C LEU A 277 -23.26 -20.62 -5.19
N ALA A 278 -22.19 -19.89 -4.91
CA ALA A 278 -21.23 -20.29 -3.88
C ALA A 278 -21.85 -20.10 -2.49
N ASP A 279 -21.74 -21.11 -1.63
CA ASP A 279 -22.20 -21.02 -0.26
C ASP A 279 -21.36 -20.01 0.53
N ILE A 280 -22.03 -19.11 1.25
CA ILE A 280 -21.39 -18.20 2.19
C ILE A 280 -20.82 -19.03 3.35
N PRO A 281 -19.51 -18.99 3.63
CA PRO A 281 -18.93 -19.79 4.71
C PRO A 281 -19.43 -19.32 6.09
N GLU A 282 -20.26 -20.13 6.73
CA GLU A 282 -20.76 -19.85 8.07
C GLU A 282 -19.62 -19.84 9.12
N GLY A 283 -19.62 -18.83 10.00
CA GLY A 283 -18.70 -18.76 11.15
C GLY A 283 -17.34 -18.09 10.89
N ARG A 284 -17.08 -17.51 9.70
CA ARG A 284 -15.88 -16.72 9.41
C ARG A 284 -16.19 -15.21 9.37
N THR A 285 -16.42 -14.61 10.53
CA THR A 285 -16.66 -13.17 10.65
C THR A 285 -15.37 -12.38 10.87
N LEU A 286 -15.41 -11.07 10.64
CA LEU A 286 -14.29 -10.17 10.97
C LEU A 286 -13.94 -10.28 12.48
N GLU A 287 -14.96 -10.44 13.33
CA GLU A 287 -14.82 -10.70 14.75
C GLU A 287 -14.09 -12.02 15.05
N SER A 288 -14.41 -13.12 14.37
CA SER A 288 -13.76 -14.40 14.65
C SER A 288 -12.30 -14.43 14.20
N LEU A 289 -11.95 -13.58 13.23
CA LEU A 289 -10.61 -13.51 12.64
C LEU A 289 -9.65 -12.61 13.45
N GLU A 290 -10.17 -11.61 14.16
CA GLU A 290 -9.37 -10.78 15.06
C GLU A 290 -9.20 -11.46 16.42
N THR A 291 -8.07 -12.12 16.65
CA THR A 291 -7.79 -12.89 17.89
C THR A 291 -6.77 -12.21 18.81
N ARG A 292 -6.19 -11.08 18.41
CA ARG A 292 -5.04 -10.46 19.07
C ARG A 292 -5.40 -9.30 19.99
N LEU A 293 -6.45 -8.55 19.64
CA LEU A 293 -6.89 -7.39 20.42
C LEU A 293 -7.79 -7.79 21.58
N GLU A 294 -7.64 -7.10 22.71
CA GLU A 294 -8.59 -7.18 23.83
C GLU A 294 -9.99 -6.75 23.36
N THR A 295 -11.04 -7.32 23.97
CA THR A 295 -12.43 -7.15 23.51
C THR A 295 -12.84 -5.69 23.26
N ARG A 296 -12.42 -4.75 24.12
CA ARG A 296 -12.74 -3.33 23.96
C ARG A 296 -12.06 -2.71 22.73
N ASP A 297 -10.75 -2.94 22.61
CA ASP A 297 -9.94 -2.41 21.51
C ASP A 297 -10.29 -3.08 20.19
N LYS A 298 -10.59 -4.38 20.22
CA LYS A 298 -11.13 -5.16 19.11
C LYS A 298 -12.41 -4.54 18.57
N ASN A 299 -13.39 -4.28 19.42
CA ASN A 299 -14.65 -3.69 18.97
C ASN A 299 -14.46 -2.28 18.37
N ALA A 300 -13.59 -1.46 18.95
CA ALA A 300 -13.28 -0.14 18.40
C ALA A 300 -12.60 -0.22 17.03
N PHE A 301 -11.61 -1.10 16.92
CA PHE A 301 -10.89 -1.38 15.69
C PHE A 301 -11.79 -1.92 14.58
N LEU A 302 -12.63 -2.91 14.88
CA LEU A 302 -13.56 -3.49 13.91
C LEU A 302 -14.57 -2.47 13.39
N ARG A 303 -15.02 -1.53 14.24
CA ARG A 303 -15.86 -0.40 13.80
C ARG A 303 -15.11 0.53 12.85
N PHE A 304 -13.85 0.86 13.15
CA PHE A 304 -13.00 1.66 12.27
C PHE A 304 -12.82 0.99 10.90
N VAL A 305 -12.44 -0.30 10.88
CA VAL A 305 -12.23 -1.06 9.64
C VAL A 305 -13.51 -1.15 8.80
N ARG A 306 -14.68 -1.37 9.42
CA ARG A 306 -15.97 -1.39 8.70
C ARG A 306 -16.29 -0.11 7.94
N LYS A 307 -15.95 1.05 8.51
CA LYS A 307 -16.14 2.34 7.83
C LYS A 307 -15.28 2.46 6.57
N ALA A 308 -14.07 1.92 6.62
CA ALA A 308 -13.16 1.91 5.47
C ALA A 308 -13.53 0.84 4.43
N LEU A 309 -14.00 -0.34 4.87
CA LEU A 309 -14.46 -1.46 4.02
C LEU A 309 -15.96 -1.39 3.71
N THR A 310 -16.56 -0.20 3.76
CA THR A 310 -17.96 -0.03 3.35
C THR A 310 -18.08 -0.26 1.85
N TRP A 311 -18.98 -1.16 1.46
CA TRP A 311 -19.12 -1.61 0.07
C TRP A 311 -19.46 -0.46 -0.88
N MET A 312 -20.51 0.29 -0.55
CA MET A 312 -21.00 1.39 -1.37
C MET A 312 -20.03 2.58 -1.28
N PRO A 313 -19.36 2.99 -2.38
CA PRO A 313 -18.33 4.02 -2.35
C PRO A 313 -18.81 5.35 -1.77
N GLU A 314 -20.07 5.72 -2.02
CA GLU A 314 -20.71 6.95 -1.54
C GLU A 314 -21.05 6.93 -0.04
N GLN A 315 -21.09 5.75 0.57
CA GLN A 315 -21.28 5.57 2.02
C GLN A 315 -19.96 5.32 2.75
N ARG A 316 -18.87 5.08 2.00
CA ARG A 316 -17.55 4.82 2.55
C ARG A 316 -16.98 6.09 3.16
N ALA A 317 -16.46 5.98 4.37
CA ALA A 317 -15.91 7.12 5.08
C ALA A 317 -14.77 7.76 4.29
N THR A 318 -14.65 9.07 4.37
CA THR A 318 -13.49 9.81 3.84
C THR A 318 -12.29 9.69 4.77
N ALA A 319 -11.10 10.03 4.29
CA ALA A 319 -9.90 10.08 5.13
C ALA A 319 -10.08 11.03 6.33
N LYS A 320 -10.71 12.19 6.08
CA LYS A 320 -11.06 13.19 7.09
C LYS A 320 -11.97 12.65 8.19
N GLU A 321 -13.00 11.89 7.83
CA GLU A 321 -13.93 11.27 8.79
C GLU A 321 -13.25 10.16 9.59
N LEU A 322 -12.42 9.34 8.95
CA LEU A 322 -11.65 8.29 9.62
C LEU A 322 -10.65 8.86 10.64
N LEU A 323 -10.04 10.01 10.36
CA LEU A 323 -9.16 10.71 11.31
C LEU A 323 -9.86 11.11 12.62
N GLN A 324 -11.19 11.26 12.60
CA GLN A 324 -11.97 11.57 13.80
C GLN A 324 -12.46 10.32 14.53
N ASP A 325 -12.10 9.11 14.07
CA ASP A 325 -12.57 7.89 14.70
C ASP A 325 -11.96 7.70 16.10
N PRO A 326 -12.77 7.36 17.12
CA PRO A 326 -12.28 7.16 18.49
C PRO A 326 -11.16 6.12 18.62
N TRP A 327 -11.08 5.15 17.72
CA TRP A 327 -10.00 4.17 17.73
C TRP A 327 -8.62 4.80 17.44
N LEU A 328 -8.55 5.80 16.57
CA LEU A 328 -7.32 6.52 16.25
C LEU A 328 -6.98 7.59 17.28
N LEU A 329 -7.98 8.32 17.77
CA LEU A 329 -7.78 9.39 18.76
C LEU A 329 -7.30 8.85 20.11
N GLY A 330 -7.56 7.57 20.38
CA GLY A 330 -7.39 6.97 21.69
C GLY A 330 -8.41 7.55 22.67
N SER A 331 -9.06 6.71 23.47
CA SER A 331 -9.71 7.24 24.68
C SER A 331 -8.62 7.82 25.56
N HIS A 332 -8.41 9.14 25.51
CA HIS A 332 -7.58 9.87 26.45
C HIS A 332 -7.97 9.45 27.87
N LYS A 333 -7.13 8.66 28.53
CA LYS A 333 -7.04 8.74 29.99
C LYS A 333 -6.25 10.01 30.26
N VAL A 334 -6.94 11.15 30.35
CA VAL A 334 -6.48 12.24 31.20
C VAL A 334 -6.62 11.72 32.63
N GLY A 335 -5.54 11.13 33.12
CA GLY A 335 -5.38 10.77 34.53
C GLY A 335 -4.60 11.89 35.21
N SER A 336 -5.33 12.62 36.06
CA SER A 336 -4.90 13.60 37.07
C SER A 336 -3.64 13.23 37.84
#